data_AF-A0A5C6XT98-F1
#
_entry.id   AF-A0A5C6XT98-F1
#
_cell.length_a   1.000
_cell.length_b   1.000
_cell.length_c   1.000
_cell.angle_alpha   90.00
_cell.angle_beta   90.00
_cell.angle_gamma   90.00
#
_symmetry.space_group_name_H-M   'P 1'
#
loop_
_entity.id
_entity.type
_entity.pdbx_description
1 polymer ?
#
loop_
_entity_poly.entity_id
_entity_poly.type
_entity_poly.pdbx_seq_one_letter_code
_entity_poly.pdbx_strand_id
1 'polypeptide(L)'
;MRELVEKLRERRADVAQMGGAERVARQHERGKLDVRQRIAYLFDEGSFREFGQHAFFHSNSQPVPPEKVRTPADGVVCGFGKIRGRLAVCAAYDFTVLGGSIGDVGELKVTRAREFALKNRVPMIWLIDSAGARVHGGSGIDGDQITLFANTGYLFREQVIMSGVVPQVAAMLGPGAAGTAYIPGLADFVPMVDGTSFMALGGPPLVKAAVGEDIDEQALGGARVHNEASGVADQIYKSDEDCLDAIKDYLSYMPQHCEERAPVAEAASDEAREPGGALCEGLLDVLPESSRRAYDMRKLVAAVVDEGSIFEMKPKFARNIVTAFARLGGQPVGVVANNPRYLGGILENDAADKAARFINLCNSFNIPLIFFQDVPGFIIGSKVEKAGIIRHGAKMLFEVASATVPKLTVIVRKAYGAGYYVMCGRAYEPDLIVAWPTAEISVMGPEGMVSIFARKMLDNAPDAAEVKAQMVEAIRPYIDIYKVAGRGLVDEVIDPRETRDYLLAGLELAREKRVERPYRKSGVRPV
;
A
#
# COMPACT_ATOMS: atom_id res chain seq x y z
N MET A 1 11.48 48.01 15.52
CA MET A 1 10.62 46.94 14.97
C MET A 1 10.78 46.78 13.45
N ARG A 2 10.57 47.81 12.62
CA ARG A 2 10.71 47.72 11.15
C ARG A 2 12.04 47.10 10.70
N GLU A 3 13.15 47.57 11.25
CA GLU A 3 14.49 47.00 10.96
C GLU A 3 14.64 45.52 11.32
N LEU A 4 14.02 45.06 12.42
CA LEU A 4 14.05 43.65 12.81
C LEU A 4 13.25 42.80 11.83
N VAL A 5 12.18 43.33 11.25
CA VAL A 5 11.38 42.65 10.22
C VAL A 5 12.15 42.54 8.90
N GLU A 6 12.90 43.57 8.49
CA GLU A 6 13.77 43.46 7.30
C GLU A 6 14.87 42.40 7.51
N LYS A 7 15.55 42.41 8.67
CA LYS A 7 16.53 41.36 9.02
C LYS A 7 15.91 39.96 9.04
N LEU A 8 14.65 39.83 9.48
CA LEU A 8 13.92 38.56 9.43
C LEU A 8 13.69 38.11 7.98
N ARG A 9 13.31 39.02 7.07
CA ARG A 9 13.13 38.71 5.65
C ARG A 9 14.44 38.25 5.01
N GLU A 10 15.54 38.93 5.29
CA GLU A 10 16.88 38.53 4.84
C GLU A 10 17.25 37.12 5.31
N ARG A 11 17.07 36.83 6.61
CA ARG A 11 17.32 35.50 7.18
C ARG A 11 16.44 34.42 6.57
N ARG A 12 15.17 34.71 6.30
CA ARG A 12 14.26 33.76 5.63
C ARG A 12 14.68 33.50 4.19
N ALA A 13 15.11 34.54 3.47
CA ALA A 13 15.60 34.42 2.11
C ALA A 13 16.88 33.58 2.04
N ASP A 14 17.83 33.75 2.97
CA ASP A 14 19.04 32.91 3.03
C ASP A 14 18.70 31.45 3.35
N VAL A 15 17.88 31.17 4.36
CA VAL A 15 17.46 29.80 4.70
C VAL A 15 16.73 29.14 3.54
N ALA A 16 15.91 29.87 2.78
CA ALA A 16 15.18 29.35 1.63
C ALA A 16 16.11 28.83 0.51
N GLN A 17 17.36 29.30 0.45
CA GLN A 17 18.36 28.79 -0.49
C GLN A 17 18.89 27.41 -0.13
N MET A 18 18.58 26.90 1.07
CA MET A 18 19.00 25.59 1.56
C MET A 18 20.49 25.32 1.34
N GLY A 19 20.93 24.24 0.68
CA GLY A 19 22.35 23.97 0.41
C GLY A 19 23.07 24.99 -0.48
N GLY A 20 22.38 25.99 -1.03
CA GLY A 20 22.91 27.03 -1.91
C GLY A 20 22.74 26.69 -3.39
N ALA A 21 22.82 27.72 -4.26
CA ALA A 21 22.48 27.63 -5.68
C ALA A 21 23.23 26.50 -6.43
N GLU A 22 24.52 26.30 -6.15
CA GLU A 22 25.32 25.24 -6.80
C GLU A 22 24.80 23.83 -6.45
N ARG A 23 24.44 23.58 -5.19
CA ARG A 23 23.95 22.27 -4.75
C ARG A 23 22.53 22.00 -5.25
N VAL A 24 21.71 23.05 -5.31
CA VAL A 24 20.37 22.99 -5.91
C VAL A 24 20.46 22.71 -7.41
N ALA A 25 21.36 23.37 -8.14
CA ALA A 25 21.59 23.10 -9.55
C ALA A 25 22.02 21.64 -9.79
N ARG A 26 22.96 21.10 -8.99
CA ARG A 26 23.33 19.68 -9.06
C ARG A 26 22.18 18.71 -8.75
N GLN A 27 21.25 19.09 -7.88
CA GLN A 27 20.04 18.30 -7.62
C GLN A 27 19.14 18.29 -8.87
N HIS A 28 18.95 19.44 -9.51
CA HIS A 28 18.18 19.57 -10.76
C HIS A 28 18.82 18.83 -11.93
N GLU A 29 20.15 18.86 -12.07
CA GLU A 29 20.91 18.10 -13.07
C GLU A 29 20.68 16.57 -12.97
N ARG A 30 20.32 16.08 -11.78
CA ARG A 30 19.95 14.68 -11.54
C ARG A 30 18.48 14.38 -11.81
N GLY A 31 17.72 15.34 -12.33
CA GLY A 31 16.29 15.20 -12.63
C GLY A 31 15.39 15.19 -11.38
N LYS A 32 15.85 15.79 -10.27
CA LYS A 32 15.12 15.82 -8.99
C LYS A 32 14.71 17.25 -8.67
N LEU A 33 13.52 17.45 -8.12
CA LEU A 33 13.13 18.72 -7.53
C LEU A 33 13.92 18.97 -6.24
N ASP A 34 14.10 20.24 -5.88
CA ASP A 34 14.58 20.61 -4.55
C ASP A 34 13.44 20.52 -3.50
N VAL A 35 13.80 20.53 -2.22
CA VAL A 35 12.84 20.33 -1.13
C VAL A 35 11.73 21.39 -1.12
N ARG A 36 12.03 22.64 -1.51
CA ARG A 36 11.09 23.76 -1.48
C ARG A 36 10.10 23.63 -2.64
N GLN A 37 10.60 23.24 -3.82
CA GLN A 37 9.77 22.91 -4.97
C GLN A 37 8.82 21.75 -4.68
N ARG A 38 9.30 20.66 -4.06
CA ARG A 38 8.47 19.50 -3.67
C ARG A 38 7.32 19.90 -2.74
N ILE A 39 7.60 20.72 -1.73
CA ILE A 39 6.58 21.24 -0.80
C ILE A 39 5.58 22.13 -1.53
N ALA A 40 6.06 23.06 -2.36
CA ALA A 40 5.19 23.96 -3.12
C ALA A 40 4.29 23.21 -4.11
N TYR A 41 4.76 22.10 -4.68
CA TYR A 41 3.97 21.27 -5.59
C TYR A 41 2.92 20.41 -4.86
N LEU A 42 3.27 19.88 -3.68
CA LEU A 42 2.42 18.98 -2.93
C LEU A 42 1.22 19.69 -2.28
N PHE A 43 1.48 20.85 -1.67
CA PHE A 43 0.49 21.60 -0.90
C PHE A 43 -0.21 22.67 -1.74
N ASP A 44 -1.46 22.95 -1.41
CA ASP A 44 -2.27 24.02 -2.01
C ASP A 44 -1.54 25.37 -1.86
N GLU A 45 -1.63 26.20 -2.90
CA GLU A 45 -0.90 27.46 -2.99
C GLU A 45 -1.12 28.34 -1.75
N GLY A 46 -0.03 28.84 -1.17
CA GLY A 46 -0.06 29.71 0.01
C GLY A 46 -0.53 29.06 1.31
N SER A 47 -0.82 27.75 1.33
CA SER A 47 -1.34 27.07 2.52
C SER A 47 -0.26 26.59 3.48
N PHE A 48 0.95 26.27 2.99
CA PHE A 48 2.00 25.68 3.82
C PHE A 48 2.55 26.66 4.87
N ARG A 49 2.72 26.15 6.09
CA ARG A 49 3.26 26.86 7.25
C ARG A 49 4.42 26.04 7.81
N GLU A 50 5.63 26.49 7.53
CA GLU A 50 6.86 25.87 8.04
C GLU A 50 7.05 26.19 9.53
N PHE A 51 7.50 25.20 10.29
CA PHE A 51 8.00 25.39 11.65
C PHE A 51 9.49 25.06 11.73
N GLY A 52 10.20 25.77 12.63
CA GLY A 52 11.64 25.58 12.79
C GLY A 52 12.46 25.97 11.56
N GLN A 53 11.99 26.93 10.74
CA GLN A 53 12.72 27.42 9.57
C GLN A 53 14.13 27.90 9.93
N HIS A 54 14.27 28.62 11.05
CA HIS A 54 15.55 29.12 11.54
C HIS A 54 16.37 28.09 12.34
N ALA A 55 15.99 26.82 12.32
CA ALA A 55 16.80 25.78 12.93
C ALA A 55 18.13 25.61 12.20
N PHE A 56 19.19 25.35 12.96
CA PHE A 56 20.52 25.06 12.45
C PHE A 56 21.23 24.13 13.43
N PHE A 57 22.25 23.40 12.97
CA PHE A 57 23.04 22.53 13.80
C PHE A 57 23.70 23.30 14.96
N HIS A 58 23.60 22.80 16.19
CA HIS A 58 24.38 23.29 17.33
C HIS A 58 25.04 22.07 17.98
N SER A 59 26.29 22.19 18.41
CA SER A 59 26.91 21.18 19.28
C SER A 59 26.50 21.45 20.74
N ASN A 60 26.16 20.39 21.46
CA ASN A 60 25.86 20.45 22.91
C ASN A 60 27.10 20.87 23.72
N SER A 61 28.29 20.67 23.18
CA SER A 61 29.57 20.92 23.86
C SER A 61 30.11 22.33 23.59
N GLN A 62 29.89 22.89 22.39
CA GLN A 62 30.21 24.28 22.05
C GLN A 62 29.21 24.85 21.02
N PRO A 63 28.70 26.09 21.20
CA PRO A 63 27.93 26.76 20.17
C PRO A 63 28.76 26.89 18.89
N VAL A 64 28.34 26.25 17.80
CA VAL A 64 28.98 26.38 16.49
C VAL A 64 28.34 27.58 15.78
N PRO A 65 29.08 28.64 15.45
CA PRO A 65 28.54 29.75 14.67
C PRO A 65 28.00 29.23 13.32
N PRO A 66 26.82 29.67 12.86
CA PRO A 66 26.26 29.27 11.55
C PRO A 66 27.23 29.49 10.38
N GLU A 67 28.13 30.46 10.51
CA GLU A 67 29.17 30.84 9.56
C GLU A 67 30.21 29.72 9.34
N LYS A 68 30.41 28.83 10.32
CA LYS A 68 31.38 27.73 10.22
C LYS A 68 30.80 26.48 9.57
N VAL A 69 29.51 26.20 9.78
CA VAL A 69 28.82 25.02 9.23
C VAL A 69 27.39 25.40 8.81
N ARG A 70 27.18 25.62 7.51
CA ARG A 70 25.90 26.03 6.95
C ARG A 70 24.90 24.86 6.90
N THR A 71 23.93 24.88 7.80
CA THR A 71 22.88 23.84 7.99
C THR A 71 21.46 24.43 8.05
N PRO A 72 21.01 25.12 7.00
CA PRO A 72 19.70 25.76 7.00
C PRO A 72 18.58 24.75 7.24
N ALA A 73 17.65 25.11 8.13
CA ALA A 73 16.56 24.27 8.60
C ALA A 73 17.02 22.91 9.18
N ASP A 74 18.31 22.77 9.49
CA ASP A 74 19.02 21.54 9.83
C ASP A 74 18.86 20.38 8.81
N GLY A 75 18.62 20.71 7.53
CA GLY A 75 18.51 19.74 6.44
C GLY A 75 17.16 19.03 6.33
N VAL A 76 16.14 19.51 7.04
CA VAL A 76 14.76 19.02 6.90
C VAL A 76 13.77 20.19 7.02
N VAL A 77 12.83 20.27 6.09
CA VAL A 77 11.74 21.24 6.13
C VAL A 77 10.51 20.55 6.70
N CYS A 78 9.99 21.07 7.81
CA CYS A 78 8.83 20.51 8.47
C CYS A 78 7.74 21.57 8.57
N GLY A 79 6.48 21.17 8.35
CA GLY A 79 5.36 22.11 8.33
C GLY A 79 4.02 21.40 8.20
N PHE A 80 2.97 22.20 8.14
CA PHE A 80 1.64 21.74 7.81
C PHE A 80 1.03 22.64 6.72
N GLY A 81 0.11 22.10 5.94
CA GLY A 81 -0.58 22.83 4.89
C GLY A 81 -1.83 22.08 4.46
N LYS A 82 -2.45 22.52 3.37
CA LYS A 82 -3.60 21.83 2.80
C LYS A 82 -3.19 21.08 1.53
N ILE A 83 -3.76 19.91 1.30
CA ILE A 83 -3.67 19.14 0.06
C ILE A 83 -5.12 18.91 -0.39
N ARG A 84 -5.52 19.51 -1.52
CA ARG A 84 -6.91 19.50 -2.00
C ARG A 84 -7.89 19.94 -0.91
N GLY A 85 -7.54 21.02 -0.20
CA GLY A 85 -8.34 21.62 0.86
C GLY A 85 -8.20 20.97 2.25
N ARG A 86 -7.57 19.79 2.35
CA ARG A 86 -7.48 18.99 3.59
C ARG A 86 -6.12 19.13 4.26
N LEU A 87 -6.11 19.29 5.58
CA LEU A 87 -4.86 19.49 6.33
C LEU A 87 -3.98 18.24 6.34
N ALA A 88 -2.69 18.42 6.14
CA ALA A 88 -1.66 17.38 6.30
C ALA A 88 -0.37 17.99 6.87
N VAL A 89 0.42 17.15 7.55
CA VAL A 89 1.75 17.50 8.07
C VAL A 89 2.81 16.85 7.19
N CYS A 90 3.92 17.55 6.97
CA CYS A 90 5.04 17.03 6.21
C CYS A 90 6.38 17.23 6.92
N ALA A 91 7.26 16.24 6.76
CA ALA A 91 8.70 16.35 6.95
C ALA A 91 9.41 16.00 5.64
N ALA A 92 10.11 16.97 5.05
CA ALA A 92 10.79 16.82 3.77
C ALA A 92 12.30 17.01 3.94
N TYR A 93 13.07 15.96 3.68
CA TYR A 93 14.52 15.98 3.82
C TYR A 93 15.16 16.68 2.61
N ASP A 94 16.21 17.47 2.87
CA ASP A 94 16.93 18.20 1.84
C ASP A 94 18.35 17.66 1.65
N PHE A 95 18.55 16.93 0.56
CA PHE A 95 19.82 16.34 0.20
C PHE A 95 20.96 17.35 0.02
N THR A 96 20.64 18.60 -0.33
CA THR A 96 21.63 19.66 -0.54
C THR A 96 22.30 20.09 0.77
N VAL A 97 21.68 19.81 1.92
CA VAL A 97 22.20 20.12 3.25
C VAL A 97 22.75 18.85 3.90
N LEU A 98 24.08 18.67 3.84
CA LEU A 98 24.78 17.51 4.42
C LEU A 98 24.15 16.15 4.02
N GLY A 99 23.75 16.00 2.76
CA GLY A 99 23.14 14.77 2.24
C GLY A 99 21.76 14.48 2.83
N GLY A 100 21.05 15.48 3.37
CA GLY A 100 19.74 15.29 4.02
C GLY A 100 19.83 14.44 5.28
N SER A 101 21.02 14.30 5.85
CA SER A 101 21.26 13.44 7.02
C SER A 101 20.44 13.88 8.24
N ILE A 102 19.96 12.92 9.03
CA ILE A 102 19.20 13.15 10.26
C ILE A 102 20.17 13.64 11.34
N GLY A 103 20.16 14.94 11.62
CA GLY A 103 20.82 15.56 12.78
C GLY A 103 19.86 15.79 13.94
N ASP A 104 20.40 16.07 15.12
CA ASP A 104 19.62 16.22 16.36
C ASP A 104 18.54 17.30 16.27
N VAL A 105 18.88 18.47 15.74
CA VAL A 105 17.95 19.60 15.65
C VAL A 105 16.87 19.31 14.59
N GLY A 106 17.26 18.72 13.46
CA GLY A 106 16.35 18.23 12.44
C GLY A 106 15.38 17.20 13.00
N GLU A 107 15.86 16.25 13.79
CA GLU A 107 15.01 15.23 14.41
C GLU A 107 14.03 15.85 15.41
N LEU A 108 14.43 16.85 16.21
CA LEU A 108 13.50 17.58 17.07
C LEU A 108 12.36 18.25 16.27
N LYS A 109 12.66 18.76 15.07
CA LYS A 109 11.61 19.25 14.16
C LYS A 109 10.71 18.13 13.68
N VAL A 110 11.26 16.99 13.25
CA VAL A 110 10.43 15.86 12.78
C VAL A 110 9.58 15.30 13.93
N THR A 111 10.10 15.20 15.16
CA THR A 111 9.32 14.86 16.37
C THR A 111 8.14 15.81 16.54
N ARG A 112 8.37 17.12 16.43
CA ARG A 112 7.29 18.10 16.47
C ARG A 112 6.25 17.89 15.37
N ALA A 113 6.67 17.51 14.16
CA ALA A 113 5.78 17.16 13.06
C ALA A 113 4.88 15.97 13.42
N ARG A 114 5.48 14.86 13.88
CA ARG A 114 4.77 13.63 14.26
C ARG A 114 3.80 13.88 15.41
N GLU A 115 4.21 14.62 16.43
CA GLU A 115 3.31 15.04 17.51
C GLU A 115 2.13 15.86 16.99
N PHE A 116 2.38 16.78 16.05
CA PHE A 116 1.33 17.63 15.50
C PHE A 116 0.33 16.82 14.69
N ALA A 117 0.81 15.90 13.85
CA ALA A 117 -0.02 14.98 13.08
C ALA A 117 -0.92 14.14 13.98
N LEU A 118 -0.34 13.50 15.01
CA LEU A 118 -1.07 12.65 15.93
C LEU A 118 -2.07 13.44 16.80
N LYS A 119 -1.66 14.57 17.37
CA LYS A 119 -2.53 15.39 18.25
C LYS A 119 -3.71 16.01 17.49
N ASN A 120 -3.49 16.43 16.25
CA ASN A 120 -4.53 17.07 15.43
C ASN A 120 -5.27 16.08 14.52
N ARG A 121 -4.93 14.78 14.59
CA ARG A 121 -5.55 13.72 13.80
C ARG A 121 -5.52 14.01 12.30
N VAL A 122 -4.34 14.36 11.77
CA VAL A 122 -4.15 14.65 10.34
C VAL A 122 -3.05 13.76 9.73
N PRO A 123 -3.09 13.49 8.41
CA PRO A 123 -2.07 12.67 7.74
C PRO A 123 -0.64 13.20 7.92
N MET A 124 0.31 12.26 7.96
CA MET A 124 1.75 12.54 8.05
C MET A 124 2.47 12.08 6.77
N ILE A 125 3.23 12.98 6.16
CA ILE A 125 3.94 12.74 4.90
C ILE A 125 5.44 12.94 5.10
N TRP A 126 6.24 11.92 4.78
CA TRP A 126 7.69 12.01 4.68
C TRP A 126 8.09 12.09 3.21
N LEU A 127 8.83 13.13 2.84
CA LEU A 127 9.50 13.23 1.54
C LEU A 127 10.99 12.92 1.76
N ILE A 128 11.40 11.71 1.40
CA ILE A 128 12.70 11.15 1.78
C ILE A 128 13.71 11.37 0.66
N ASP A 129 14.80 12.05 1.03
CA ASP A 129 15.98 12.28 0.22
C ASP A 129 17.17 12.48 1.18
N SER A 130 17.61 11.39 1.78
CA SER A 130 18.47 11.38 2.97
C SER A 130 19.49 10.25 2.97
N ALA A 131 20.73 10.58 3.32
CA ALA A 131 21.83 9.63 3.51
C ALA A 131 21.75 8.85 4.85
N GLY A 132 20.71 9.06 5.67
CA GLY A 132 20.55 8.41 6.97
C GLY A 132 21.08 9.24 8.14
N ALA A 133 21.59 8.59 9.19
CA ALA A 133 22.01 9.27 10.42
C ALA A 133 23.22 10.20 10.18
N ARG A 134 23.21 11.38 10.81
CA ARG A 134 24.33 12.33 10.73
C ARG A 134 25.40 11.95 11.75
N VAL A 135 26.50 11.38 11.27
CA VAL A 135 27.67 11.05 12.11
C VAL A 135 28.77 12.12 12.08
N HIS A 136 28.59 13.18 11.29
CA HIS A 136 29.58 14.25 11.08
C HIS A 136 29.02 15.61 11.51
N GLY A 137 29.73 16.32 12.39
CA GLY A 137 29.41 17.68 12.86
C GLY A 137 29.98 18.80 11.98
N GLY A 138 30.06 18.58 10.67
CA GLY A 138 30.67 19.51 9.71
C GLY A 138 32.12 19.18 9.33
N SER A 139 33.06 19.24 10.27
CA SER A 139 34.52 19.10 9.99
C SER A 139 35.18 17.80 10.48
N GLY A 140 34.39 16.82 10.92
CA GLY A 140 34.89 15.52 11.38
C GLY A 140 33.79 14.63 11.95
N ILE A 141 34.14 13.39 12.31
CA ILE A 141 33.26 12.50 13.08
C ILE A 141 33.09 13.10 14.47
N ASP A 142 31.85 13.30 14.88
CA ASP A 142 31.54 13.73 16.24
C ASP A 142 31.44 12.47 17.13
N GLY A 143 32.44 12.26 17.99
CA GLY A 143 32.51 11.07 18.85
C GLY A 143 31.33 10.95 19.82
N ASP A 144 30.73 12.08 20.21
CA ASP A 144 29.57 12.10 21.10
C ASP A 144 28.32 11.59 20.36
N GLN A 145 28.18 11.88 19.06
CA GLN A 145 27.06 11.39 18.23
C GLN A 145 27.00 9.86 18.13
N ILE A 146 28.15 9.19 18.19
CA ILE A 146 28.20 7.71 18.18
C ILE A 146 27.57 7.15 19.46
N THR A 147 27.90 7.74 20.62
CA THR A 147 27.36 7.29 21.92
C THR A 147 25.92 7.74 22.12
N LEU A 148 25.58 8.96 21.70
CA LEU A 148 24.23 9.53 21.76
C LEU A 148 23.23 8.78 20.86
N PHE A 149 23.69 7.92 19.96
CA PHE A 149 22.82 7.02 19.18
C PHE A 149 21.87 6.20 20.07
N ALA A 150 22.27 5.87 21.31
CA ALA A 150 21.39 5.18 22.27
C ALA A 150 20.12 5.98 22.64
N ASN A 151 20.12 7.30 22.45
CA ASN A 151 18.97 8.19 22.63
C ASN A 151 18.25 8.52 21.32
N THR A 152 18.34 7.63 20.32
CA THR A 152 17.60 7.72 19.05
C THR A 152 16.46 6.69 19.00
N GLY A 153 15.71 6.65 17.89
CA GLY A 153 14.64 5.66 17.68
C GLY A 153 13.23 6.11 18.07
N TYR A 154 13.08 7.31 18.66
CA TYR A 154 11.77 7.94 18.92
C TYR A 154 10.92 8.03 17.64
N LEU A 155 11.55 8.36 16.50
CA LEU A 155 10.97 8.27 15.15
C LEU A 155 10.13 7.01 14.95
N PHE A 156 10.76 5.83 15.11
CA PHE A 156 10.11 4.55 14.80
C PHE A 156 9.01 4.24 15.81
N ARG A 157 9.26 4.51 17.10
CA ARG A 157 8.25 4.32 18.14
C ARG A 157 7.01 5.18 17.86
N GLU A 158 7.20 6.44 17.52
CA GLU A 158 6.11 7.37 17.23
C GLU A 158 5.37 6.98 15.95
N GLN A 159 6.08 6.54 14.92
CA GLN A 159 5.47 6.04 13.69
C GLN A 159 4.58 4.82 13.93
N VAL A 160 5.02 3.88 14.78
CA VAL A 160 4.21 2.73 15.21
C VAL A 160 2.99 3.19 16.03
N ILE A 161 3.12 4.20 16.89
CA ILE A 161 1.98 4.76 17.64
C ILE A 161 0.96 5.43 16.71
N MET A 162 1.40 6.05 15.61
CA MET A 162 0.53 6.64 14.59
C MET A 162 -0.11 5.62 13.64
N SER A 163 0.42 4.39 13.58
CA SER A 163 -0.04 3.33 12.68
C SER A 163 -1.51 3.00 12.89
N GLY A 164 -2.31 3.07 11.81
CA GLY A 164 -3.76 2.86 11.86
C GLY A 164 -4.53 3.94 12.61
N VAL A 165 -3.89 5.07 12.94
CA VAL A 165 -4.52 6.22 13.60
C VAL A 165 -4.66 7.39 12.63
N VAL A 166 -3.57 7.78 11.98
CA VAL A 166 -3.56 8.76 10.88
C VAL A 166 -2.90 8.11 9.67
N PRO A 167 -3.31 8.44 8.43
CA PRO A 167 -2.62 7.95 7.24
C PRO A 167 -1.16 8.41 7.18
N GLN A 168 -0.25 7.49 6.86
CA GLN A 168 1.18 7.72 6.82
C GLN A 168 1.76 7.44 5.43
N VAL A 169 2.33 8.45 4.79
CA VAL A 169 2.95 8.34 3.45
C VAL A 169 4.44 8.59 3.54
N ALA A 170 5.26 7.69 3.00
CA ALA A 170 6.71 7.86 2.93
C ALA A 170 7.19 7.74 1.48
N ALA A 171 7.33 8.89 0.82
CA ALA A 171 7.74 8.97 -0.57
C ALA A 171 9.27 8.96 -0.69
N MET A 172 9.79 8.03 -1.48
CA MET A 172 11.22 7.95 -1.80
C MET A 172 11.50 8.78 -3.04
N LEU A 173 12.06 9.97 -2.83
CA LEU A 173 12.43 10.93 -3.87
C LEU A 173 13.95 11.06 -4.03
N GLY A 174 14.69 10.12 -3.44
CA GLY A 174 16.14 10.13 -3.38
C GLY A 174 16.68 8.94 -2.58
N PRO A 175 17.94 8.98 -2.13
CA PRO A 175 18.50 7.96 -1.27
C PRO A 175 17.74 7.85 0.06
N GLY A 176 17.65 6.64 0.60
CA GLY A 176 17.17 6.35 1.94
C GLY A 176 17.84 5.12 2.52
N ALA A 177 18.99 5.31 3.18
CA ALA A 177 19.76 4.24 3.78
C ALA A 177 19.48 4.07 5.29
N ALA A 178 19.68 2.84 5.78
CA ALA A 178 19.63 2.47 7.20
C ALA A 178 18.34 2.91 7.89
N GLY A 179 18.40 3.84 8.86
CA GLY A 179 17.23 4.29 9.60
C GLY A 179 16.14 4.90 8.72
N THR A 180 16.52 5.60 7.65
CA THR A 180 15.55 6.19 6.71
C THR A 180 14.85 5.16 5.84
N ALA A 181 15.38 3.93 5.74
CA ALA A 181 14.71 2.80 5.07
C ALA A 181 13.59 2.18 5.93
N TYR A 182 13.63 2.34 7.26
CA TYR A 182 12.56 1.87 8.13
C TYR A 182 11.34 2.79 8.16
N ILE A 183 11.49 4.08 7.83
CA ILE A 183 10.37 5.02 7.70
C ILE A 183 9.34 4.50 6.68
N PRO A 184 9.69 4.22 5.41
CA PRO A 184 8.77 3.62 4.45
C PRO A 184 8.39 2.19 4.82
N GLY A 185 9.28 1.40 5.43
CA GLY A 185 8.92 0.07 5.94
C GLY A 185 7.76 0.06 6.96
N LEU A 186 7.53 1.18 7.64
CA LEU A 186 6.44 1.39 8.60
C LEU A 186 5.28 2.23 8.05
N ALA A 187 5.38 2.77 6.83
CA ALA A 187 4.36 3.64 6.25
C ALA A 187 3.23 2.87 5.55
N ASP A 188 2.07 3.51 5.41
CA ASP A 188 0.88 2.92 4.78
C ASP A 188 0.97 2.95 3.24
N PHE A 189 1.66 3.96 2.70
CA PHE A 189 1.93 4.11 1.27
C PHE A 189 3.36 4.57 0.99
N VAL A 190 4.05 3.83 0.13
CA VAL A 190 5.47 4.02 -0.23
C VAL A 190 5.61 4.17 -1.76
N PRO A 191 5.40 5.38 -2.30
CA PRO A 191 5.71 5.67 -3.69
C PRO A 191 7.22 5.93 -3.86
N MET A 192 7.81 5.43 -4.96
CA MET A 192 9.23 5.61 -5.27
C MET A 192 9.43 6.17 -6.69
N VAL A 193 10.46 7.00 -6.89
CA VAL A 193 10.84 7.51 -8.22
C VAL A 193 11.94 6.63 -8.84
N ASP A 194 11.70 6.12 -10.05
CA ASP A 194 12.62 5.24 -10.78
C ASP A 194 13.93 5.97 -11.11
N GLY A 195 15.06 5.30 -10.94
CA GLY A 195 16.40 5.81 -11.27
C GLY A 195 16.98 6.87 -10.32
N THR A 196 16.15 7.64 -9.60
CA THR A 196 16.63 8.69 -8.68
C THR A 196 16.51 8.32 -7.20
N SER A 197 15.61 7.39 -6.86
CA SER A 197 15.42 6.90 -5.49
C SER A 197 16.04 5.52 -5.27
N PHE A 198 16.43 5.27 -4.02
CA PHE A 198 17.02 4.00 -3.57
C PHE A 198 16.74 3.81 -2.08
N MET A 199 16.54 2.58 -1.65
CA MET A 199 16.39 2.24 -0.25
C MET A 199 17.08 0.93 0.11
N ALA A 200 17.84 0.92 1.21
CA ALA A 200 18.39 -0.33 1.76
C ALA A 200 18.81 -0.16 3.22
N LEU A 201 18.96 -1.28 3.94
CA LEU A 201 19.52 -1.26 5.30
C LEU A 201 21.00 -0.83 5.32
N GLY A 202 21.74 -1.14 4.26
CA GLY A 202 23.12 -0.72 4.04
C GLY A 202 23.35 -0.39 2.58
N GLY A 203 24.09 0.68 2.29
CA GLY A 203 24.45 1.03 0.92
C GLY A 203 25.50 0.08 0.33
N PRO A 204 25.75 0.16 -0.99
CA PRO A 204 26.73 -0.68 -1.69
C PRO A 204 28.10 -0.82 -1.04
N PRO A 205 28.74 0.24 -0.51
CA PRO A 205 30.04 0.10 0.13
C PRO A 205 30.02 -0.82 1.35
N LEU A 206 28.92 -0.81 2.12
CA LEU A 206 28.75 -1.66 3.29
C LEU A 206 28.48 -3.11 2.88
N VAL A 207 27.69 -3.32 1.83
CA VAL A 207 27.43 -4.67 1.27
C VAL A 207 28.73 -5.31 0.79
N LYS A 208 29.55 -4.56 0.03
CA LYS A 208 30.86 -5.02 -0.43
C LYS A 208 31.80 -5.34 0.73
N ALA A 209 31.86 -4.48 1.75
CA ALA A 209 32.72 -4.70 2.91
C ALA A 209 32.29 -5.89 3.78
N ALA A 210 30.99 -6.10 3.97
CA ALA A 210 30.46 -7.12 4.88
C ALA A 210 30.25 -8.49 4.23
N VAL A 211 29.85 -8.53 2.96
CA VAL A 211 29.43 -9.76 2.25
C VAL A 211 30.29 -10.04 1.01
N GLY A 212 31.10 -9.07 0.55
CA GLY A 212 31.98 -9.23 -0.62
C GLY A 212 31.27 -9.07 -1.97
N GLU A 213 29.98 -8.73 -1.97
CA GLU A 213 29.17 -8.53 -3.17
C GLU A 213 29.40 -7.13 -3.77
N ASP A 214 29.67 -7.08 -5.08
CA ASP A 214 29.81 -5.83 -5.83
C ASP A 214 28.50 -5.54 -6.57
N ILE A 215 27.76 -4.53 -6.10
CA ILE A 215 26.42 -4.20 -6.58
C ILE A 215 26.23 -2.68 -6.52
N ASP A 216 25.44 -2.10 -7.42
CA ASP A 216 25.11 -0.67 -7.36
C ASP A 216 23.83 -0.39 -6.55
N GLU A 217 23.51 0.90 -6.33
CA GLU A 217 22.31 1.30 -5.58
C GLU A 217 21.03 0.76 -6.26
N GLN A 218 20.88 0.93 -7.56
CA GLN A 218 19.63 0.59 -8.25
C GLN A 218 19.38 -0.93 -8.25
N ALA A 219 20.41 -1.74 -8.43
CA ALA A 219 20.34 -3.19 -8.37
C ALA A 219 20.11 -3.71 -6.94
N LEU A 220 20.65 -3.03 -5.92
CA LEU A 220 20.51 -3.42 -4.52
C LEU A 220 19.11 -3.11 -3.96
N GLY A 221 18.54 -1.95 -4.32
CA GLY A 221 17.35 -1.41 -3.65
C GLY A 221 16.69 -0.25 -4.38
N GLY A 222 16.85 -0.20 -5.71
CA GLY A 222 16.16 0.78 -6.54
C GLY A 222 14.64 0.56 -6.52
N ALA A 223 13.90 1.50 -7.08
CA ALA A 223 12.43 1.46 -7.08
C ALA A 223 11.86 0.16 -7.68
N ARG A 224 12.53 -0.42 -8.69
CA ARG A 224 12.13 -1.69 -9.31
C ARG A 224 12.26 -2.89 -8.37
N VAL A 225 13.37 -2.99 -7.64
CA VAL A 225 13.58 -4.07 -6.65
C VAL A 225 12.43 -4.12 -5.66
N HIS A 226 12.05 -2.95 -5.12
CA HIS A 226 11.01 -2.87 -4.11
C HIS A 226 9.58 -2.99 -4.63
N ASN A 227 9.33 -2.67 -5.90
CA ASN A 227 8.01 -2.82 -6.52
C ASN A 227 7.78 -4.18 -7.17
N GLU A 228 8.85 -4.93 -7.50
CA GLU A 228 8.75 -6.17 -8.29
C GLU A 228 9.19 -7.41 -7.51
N ALA A 229 10.11 -7.27 -6.55
CA ALA A 229 10.69 -8.41 -5.83
C ALA A 229 10.46 -8.36 -4.31
N SER A 230 10.78 -7.25 -3.65
CA SER A 230 10.72 -7.21 -2.18
C SER A 230 9.33 -6.86 -1.62
N GLY A 231 8.47 -6.25 -2.45
CA GLY A 231 7.13 -5.82 -2.05
C GLY A 231 7.10 -4.71 -0.99
N VAL A 232 8.20 -3.99 -0.74
CA VAL A 232 8.20 -2.88 0.24
C VAL A 232 7.50 -1.66 -0.34
N ALA A 233 7.84 -1.27 -1.58
CA ALA A 233 7.23 -0.14 -2.25
C ALA A 233 5.86 -0.48 -2.84
N ASP A 234 4.97 0.50 -2.91
CA ASP A 234 3.61 0.34 -3.40
C ASP A 234 3.45 0.72 -4.87
N GLN A 235 4.12 1.78 -5.30
CA GLN A 235 4.12 2.23 -6.69
C GLN A 235 5.46 2.84 -7.10
N ILE A 236 5.68 2.90 -8.41
CA ILE A 236 6.90 3.41 -9.04
C ILE A 236 6.53 4.47 -10.08
N TYR A 237 7.19 5.62 -9.99
CA TYR A 237 6.94 6.81 -10.81
C TYR A 237 8.18 7.25 -11.56
N LYS A 238 8.00 8.05 -12.61
CA LYS A 238 9.11 8.50 -13.47
C LYS A 238 9.73 9.80 -13.00
N SER A 239 9.00 10.60 -12.24
CA SER A 239 9.38 11.93 -11.79
C SER A 239 8.92 12.19 -10.36
N ASP A 240 9.48 13.23 -9.74
CA ASP A 240 9.02 13.70 -8.43
C ASP A 240 7.57 14.19 -8.52
N GLU A 241 7.20 14.88 -9.59
CA GLU A 241 5.85 15.41 -9.83
C GLU A 241 4.81 14.29 -9.88
N ASP A 242 5.04 13.24 -10.69
CA ASP A 242 4.15 12.07 -10.78
C ASP A 242 3.99 11.39 -9.40
N CYS A 243 5.09 11.30 -8.65
CA CYS A 243 5.10 10.72 -7.31
C CYS A 243 4.29 11.57 -6.32
N LEU A 244 4.44 12.89 -6.36
CA LEU A 244 3.70 13.82 -5.50
C LEU A 244 2.21 13.87 -5.85
N ASP A 245 1.83 13.78 -7.13
CA ASP A 245 0.42 13.68 -7.52
C ASP A 245 -0.22 12.38 -7.04
N ALA A 246 0.52 11.28 -7.06
CA ALA A 246 0.04 10.03 -6.47
C ALA A 246 -0.19 10.10 -4.96
N ILE A 247 0.57 10.92 -4.23
CA ILE A 247 0.29 11.18 -2.80
C ILE A 247 -1.06 11.89 -2.66
N LYS A 248 -1.35 12.89 -3.51
CA LYS A 248 -2.63 13.61 -3.51
C LYS A 248 -3.79 12.66 -3.84
N ASP A 249 -3.59 11.76 -4.79
CA ASP A 249 -4.58 10.76 -5.20
C ASP A 249 -4.82 9.72 -4.11
N TYR A 250 -3.77 9.13 -3.54
CA TYR A 250 -3.87 8.22 -2.40
C TYR A 250 -4.65 8.84 -1.23
N LEU A 251 -4.30 10.08 -0.84
CA LEU A 251 -4.97 10.77 0.26
C LEU A 251 -6.44 11.07 -0.06
N SER A 252 -6.83 11.15 -1.34
CA SER A 252 -8.24 11.31 -1.74
C SER A 252 -9.12 10.11 -1.42
N TYR A 253 -8.55 8.93 -1.13
CA TYR A 253 -9.27 7.73 -0.68
C TYR A 253 -9.25 7.57 0.84
N MET A 254 -8.36 8.28 1.55
CA MET A 254 -8.16 8.14 2.99
C MET A 254 -8.96 9.18 3.79
N PRO A 255 -9.51 8.85 4.96
CA PRO A 255 -10.00 9.84 5.93
C PRO A 255 -8.84 10.68 6.51
N GLN A 256 -9.11 11.70 7.33
CA GLN A 256 -8.02 12.38 8.06
C GLN A 256 -7.41 11.46 9.13
N HIS A 257 -8.23 10.59 9.72
CA HIS A 257 -7.86 9.64 10.77
C HIS A 257 -8.88 8.50 10.90
N CYS A 258 -8.58 7.51 11.73
CA CYS A 258 -9.37 6.28 11.89
C CYS A 258 -10.75 6.43 12.58
N GLU A 259 -11.10 7.61 13.08
CA GLU A 259 -12.43 7.85 13.67
C GLU A 259 -13.38 8.53 12.66
N GLU A 260 -12.87 8.93 11.49
CA GLU A 260 -13.64 9.50 10.39
C GLU A 260 -13.93 8.44 9.31
N ARG A 261 -14.98 8.67 8.53
CA ARG A 261 -15.24 7.93 7.29
C ARG A 261 -14.40 8.51 6.15
N ALA A 262 -14.05 7.66 5.19
CA ALA A 262 -13.37 8.10 3.98
C ALA A 262 -14.20 9.16 3.22
N PRO A 263 -13.55 10.13 2.55
CA PRO A 263 -14.24 11.22 1.87
C PRO A 263 -15.01 10.71 0.65
N VAL A 264 -16.29 11.06 0.56
CA VAL A 264 -17.13 10.76 -0.60
C VAL A 264 -16.86 11.81 -1.69
N ALA A 265 -16.55 11.35 -2.89
CA ALA A 265 -16.45 12.21 -4.07
C ALA A 265 -17.82 12.34 -4.76
N GLU A 266 -17.95 13.29 -5.67
CA GLU A 266 -19.07 13.24 -6.62
C GLU A 266 -18.98 11.91 -7.38
N ALA A 267 -20.08 11.17 -7.40
CA ALA A 267 -20.15 9.95 -8.19
C ALA A 267 -19.94 10.33 -9.66
N ALA A 268 -19.08 9.61 -10.36
CA ALA A 268 -19.06 9.67 -11.81
C ALA A 268 -20.48 9.38 -12.35
N SER A 269 -20.77 9.82 -13.58
CA SER A 269 -21.94 9.29 -14.29
C SER A 269 -21.98 7.76 -14.15
N ASP A 270 -23.16 7.18 -14.01
CA ASP A 270 -23.33 5.79 -13.60
C ASP A 270 -22.88 4.82 -14.72
N GLU A 271 -21.57 4.64 -14.85
CA GLU A 271 -20.89 4.09 -16.05
C GLU A 271 -20.68 2.57 -16.06
N ALA A 272 -21.10 1.84 -15.02
CA ALA A 272 -21.44 0.43 -15.27
C ALA A 272 -22.74 0.28 -16.06
N ARG A 273 -23.28 1.40 -16.51
CA ARG A 273 -24.22 1.46 -17.60
C ARG A 273 -23.52 1.96 -18.86
N GLU A 274 -23.78 1.30 -19.98
CA GLU A 274 -23.48 1.79 -21.31
C GLU A 274 -24.01 3.24 -21.48
N PRO A 275 -23.44 4.03 -22.41
CA PRO A 275 -23.97 5.35 -22.74
C PRO A 275 -25.49 5.31 -22.92
N GLY A 276 -26.23 5.98 -22.02
CA GLY A 276 -27.70 5.96 -22.00
C GLY A 276 -28.36 5.15 -20.87
N GLY A 277 -27.59 4.55 -19.96
CA GLY A 277 -28.13 3.98 -18.73
C GLY A 277 -28.55 2.50 -18.79
N ALA A 278 -28.15 1.76 -19.83
CA ALA A 278 -28.35 0.31 -19.95
C ALA A 278 -27.23 -0.47 -19.26
N LEU A 279 -27.49 -1.63 -18.66
CA LEU A 279 -26.45 -2.42 -17.98
C LEU A 279 -25.25 -2.75 -18.90
N CYS A 280 -24.03 -2.81 -18.36
CA CYS A 280 -22.81 -3.09 -19.13
C CYS A 280 -22.79 -4.52 -19.69
N GLU A 281 -23.17 -4.68 -20.96
CA GLU A 281 -23.16 -5.97 -21.69
C GLU A 281 -21.76 -6.61 -21.71
N GLY A 282 -20.70 -5.79 -21.72
CA GLY A 282 -19.32 -6.27 -21.71
C GLY A 282 -18.95 -7.17 -20.53
N LEU A 283 -19.72 -7.15 -19.42
CA LEU A 283 -19.53 -8.06 -18.29
C LEU A 283 -19.83 -9.53 -18.65
N LEU A 284 -20.72 -9.78 -19.61
CA LEU A 284 -21.03 -11.14 -20.09
C LEU A 284 -19.85 -11.75 -20.88
N ASP A 285 -19.01 -10.91 -21.49
CA ASP A 285 -17.89 -11.33 -22.35
C ASP A 285 -16.52 -11.31 -21.64
N VAL A 286 -16.46 -10.88 -20.38
CA VAL A 286 -15.21 -10.79 -19.61
C VAL A 286 -14.58 -12.16 -19.36
N LEU A 287 -15.42 -13.17 -19.12
CA LEU A 287 -14.96 -14.53 -18.86
C LEU A 287 -14.83 -15.32 -20.17
N PRO A 288 -13.73 -16.06 -20.38
CA PRO A 288 -13.64 -16.98 -21.49
C PRO A 288 -14.56 -18.18 -21.25
N GLU A 289 -15.15 -18.73 -22.31
CA GLU A 289 -15.99 -19.93 -22.26
C GLU A 289 -15.32 -21.10 -21.52
N SER A 290 -14.01 -21.29 -21.76
CA SER A 290 -13.23 -22.32 -21.06
C SER A 290 -12.73 -21.82 -19.71
N SER A 291 -13.07 -22.56 -18.64
CA SER A 291 -12.58 -22.30 -17.28
C SER A 291 -11.06 -22.46 -17.12
N ARG A 292 -10.36 -23.07 -18.10
CA ARG A 292 -8.89 -23.20 -18.14
C ARG A 292 -8.20 -21.98 -18.74
N ARG A 293 -8.93 -21.13 -19.46
CA ARG A 293 -8.36 -19.91 -20.06
C ARG A 293 -8.35 -18.77 -19.04
N ALA A 294 -7.23 -18.07 -19.00
CA ALA A 294 -7.03 -16.90 -18.15
C ALA A 294 -7.64 -15.64 -18.78
N TYR A 295 -8.01 -14.68 -17.93
CA TYR A 295 -8.45 -13.33 -18.29
C TYR A 295 -7.90 -12.33 -17.27
N ASP A 296 -8.00 -11.04 -17.59
CA ASP A 296 -7.55 -9.98 -16.69
C ASP A 296 -8.69 -9.48 -15.81
N MET A 297 -8.62 -9.81 -14.52
CA MET A 297 -9.63 -9.39 -13.53
C MET A 297 -9.76 -7.86 -13.44
N ARG A 298 -8.72 -7.09 -13.82
CA ARG A 298 -8.79 -5.63 -13.83
C ARG A 298 -9.88 -5.09 -14.76
N LYS A 299 -10.17 -5.78 -15.86
CA LYS A 299 -11.25 -5.38 -16.78
C LYS A 299 -12.62 -5.50 -16.12
N LEU A 300 -12.84 -6.57 -15.36
CA LEU A 300 -14.06 -6.76 -14.58
C LEU A 300 -14.20 -5.65 -13.53
N VAL A 301 -13.15 -5.43 -12.73
CA VAL A 301 -13.16 -4.40 -11.69
C VAL A 301 -13.46 -3.02 -12.29
N ALA A 302 -12.80 -2.67 -13.40
CA ALA A 302 -13.01 -1.39 -14.10
C ALA A 302 -14.44 -1.20 -14.65
N ALA A 303 -15.11 -2.28 -15.03
CA ALA A 303 -16.50 -2.22 -15.50
C ALA A 303 -17.52 -2.09 -14.36
N VAL A 304 -17.12 -2.32 -13.11
CA VAL A 304 -18.01 -2.30 -11.93
C VAL A 304 -17.87 -1.03 -11.11
N VAL A 305 -16.64 -0.56 -10.90
CA VAL A 305 -16.34 0.63 -10.09
C VAL A 305 -16.55 1.92 -10.89
N ASP A 306 -16.54 3.07 -10.23
CA ASP A 306 -16.64 4.38 -10.90
C ASP A 306 -15.45 4.59 -11.84
N GLU A 307 -15.70 5.14 -13.04
CA GLU A 307 -14.65 5.31 -14.05
C GLU A 307 -13.50 6.19 -13.55
N GLY A 308 -12.29 5.82 -13.95
CA GLY A 308 -11.06 6.55 -13.59
C GLY A 308 -10.71 6.47 -12.10
N SER A 309 -11.47 5.74 -11.28
CA SER A 309 -11.27 5.71 -9.83
C SER A 309 -10.28 4.65 -9.35
N ILE A 310 -9.80 3.76 -10.21
CA ILE A 310 -8.87 2.69 -9.78
C ILE A 310 -7.49 3.27 -9.45
N PHE A 311 -7.09 3.11 -8.19
CA PHE A 311 -5.74 3.35 -7.69
C PHE A 311 -5.15 2.03 -7.19
N GLU A 312 -4.38 1.35 -8.05
CA GLU A 312 -3.84 0.03 -7.73
C GLU A 312 -2.65 0.10 -6.77
N MET A 313 -2.70 -0.70 -5.71
CA MET A 313 -1.61 -0.88 -4.75
C MET A 313 -0.74 -2.08 -5.16
N LYS A 314 0.57 -1.88 -5.25
CA LYS A 314 1.56 -2.89 -5.65
C LYS A 314 1.22 -3.58 -6.99
N PRO A 315 0.96 -2.84 -8.10
CA PRO A 315 0.55 -3.44 -9.37
C PRO A 315 1.59 -4.38 -9.99
N LYS A 316 2.87 -4.25 -9.58
CA LYS A 316 3.99 -5.04 -10.11
C LYS A 316 4.45 -6.19 -9.21
N PHE A 317 3.97 -6.27 -7.96
CA PHE A 317 4.30 -7.32 -6.99
C PHE A 317 3.11 -8.25 -6.79
N ALA A 318 3.35 -9.57 -6.75
CA ALA A 318 2.33 -10.60 -6.60
C ALA A 318 1.09 -10.37 -7.50
N ARG A 319 1.32 -10.33 -8.82
CA ARG A 319 0.33 -9.90 -9.84
C ARG A 319 -0.89 -10.83 -9.99
N ASN A 320 -0.83 -12.01 -9.38
CA ASN A 320 -1.91 -12.99 -9.23
C ASN A 320 -3.02 -12.54 -8.27
N ILE A 321 -2.80 -11.46 -7.49
CA ILE A 321 -3.85 -10.79 -6.73
C ILE A 321 -3.78 -9.27 -6.94
N VAL A 322 -4.92 -8.66 -7.23
CA VAL A 322 -5.10 -7.22 -7.37
C VAL A 322 -5.56 -6.68 -6.02
N THR A 323 -4.91 -5.61 -5.57
CA THR A 323 -5.33 -4.79 -4.43
C THR A 323 -5.41 -3.36 -4.91
N ALA A 324 -6.55 -2.69 -4.79
CA ALA A 324 -6.72 -1.34 -5.30
C ALA A 324 -7.72 -0.56 -4.45
N PHE A 325 -7.51 0.75 -4.29
CA PHE A 325 -8.61 1.64 -3.97
C PHE A 325 -9.42 1.92 -5.23
N ALA A 326 -10.72 2.08 -5.06
CA ALA A 326 -11.63 2.53 -6.11
C ALA A 326 -12.75 3.36 -5.48
N ARG A 327 -13.68 3.87 -6.29
CA ARG A 327 -14.95 4.42 -5.80
C ARG A 327 -16.13 3.63 -6.33
N LEU A 328 -17.17 3.51 -5.52
CA LEU A 328 -18.46 2.96 -5.93
C LEU A 328 -19.54 3.94 -5.47
N GLY A 329 -20.19 4.61 -6.43
CA GLY A 329 -21.14 5.67 -6.10
C GLY A 329 -20.48 6.84 -5.34
N GLY A 330 -19.24 7.18 -5.70
CA GLY A 330 -18.44 8.21 -5.06
C GLY A 330 -17.77 7.79 -3.74
N GLN A 331 -18.18 6.68 -3.12
CA GLN A 331 -17.61 6.20 -1.87
C GLN A 331 -16.31 5.41 -2.10
N PRO A 332 -15.20 5.73 -1.40
CA PRO A 332 -13.99 4.92 -1.44
C PRO A 332 -14.22 3.47 -0.98
N VAL A 333 -13.69 2.52 -1.75
CA VAL A 333 -13.71 1.08 -1.46
C VAL A 333 -12.33 0.46 -1.72
N GLY A 334 -11.99 -0.59 -0.98
CA GLY A 334 -10.81 -1.41 -1.19
C GLY A 334 -11.17 -2.69 -1.93
N VAL A 335 -10.60 -2.91 -3.10
CA VAL A 335 -10.82 -4.08 -3.93
C VAL A 335 -9.71 -5.11 -3.69
N VAL A 336 -10.08 -6.36 -3.41
CA VAL A 336 -9.19 -7.52 -3.32
C VAL A 336 -9.67 -8.58 -4.31
N ALA A 337 -8.94 -8.80 -5.40
CA ALA A 337 -9.42 -9.60 -6.50
C ALA A 337 -8.37 -10.58 -7.02
N ASN A 338 -8.70 -11.86 -7.18
CA ASN A 338 -7.78 -12.81 -7.79
C ASN A 338 -7.63 -12.48 -9.28
N ASN A 339 -6.41 -12.58 -9.82
CA ASN A 339 -6.17 -12.31 -11.23
C ASN A 339 -5.71 -13.56 -11.99
N PRO A 340 -6.63 -14.27 -12.66
CA PRO A 340 -6.33 -15.45 -13.45
C PRO A 340 -5.24 -15.27 -14.52
N ARG A 341 -5.03 -14.04 -15.01
CA ARG A 341 -3.94 -13.71 -15.95
C ARG A 341 -2.56 -14.09 -15.45
N TYR A 342 -2.37 -14.12 -14.13
CA TYR A 342 -1.09 -14.44 -13.50
C TYR A 342 -1.27 -15.65 -12.58
N LEU A 343 -0.51 -16.72 -12.85
CA LEU A 343 -0.54 -17.98 -12.09
C LEU A 343 -1.95 -18.57 -11.92
N GLY A 344 -2.89 -18.27 -12.83
CA GLY A 344 -4.26 -18.75 -12.73
C GLY A 344 -5.04 -18.20 -11.52
N GLY A 345 -4.60 -17.09 -10.92
CA GLY A 345 -5.24 -16.50 -9.73
C GLY A 345 -4.96 -17.25 -8.42
N ILE A 346 -4.03 -18.22 -8.46
CA ILE A 346 -3.62 -18.99 -7.27
C ILE A 346 -2.92 -18.09 -6.26
N LEU A 347 -3.08 -18.37 -4.97
CA LEU A 347 -2.41 -17.63 -3.90
C LEU A 347 -1.06 -18.26 -3.54
N GLU A 348 -0.07 -17.43 -3.27
CA GLU A 348 1.25 -17.81 -2.78
C GLU A 348 1.72 -16.85 -1.68
N ASN A 349 2.95 -17.01 -1.18
CA ASN A 349 3.50 -16.29 -0.03
C ASN A 349 3.36 -14.76 -0.16
N ASP A 350 3.75 -14.22 -1.32
CA ASP A 350 3.81 -12.77 -1.57
C ASP A 350 2.39 -12.19 -1.77
N ALA A 351 1.53 -12.90 -2.51
CA ALA A 351 0.12 -12.55 -2.67
C ALA A 351 -0.63 -12.52 -1.34
N ALA A 352 -0.33 -13.48 -0.44
CA ALA A 352 -0.93 -13.51 0.88
C ALA A 352 -0.50 -12.32 1.73
N ASP A 353 0.79 -11.96 1.72
CA ASP A 353 1.29 -10.78 2.43
C ASP A 353 0.71 -9.47 1.87
N LYS A 354 0.68 -9.34 0.54
CA LYS A 354 0.10 -8.19 -0.17
C LYS A 354 -1.36 -7.98 0.21
N ALA A 355 -2.19 -9.01 0.06
CA ALA A 355 -3.62 -8.91 0.34
C ALA A 355 -3.90 -8.70 1.83
N ALA A 356 -3.21 -9.41 2.72
CA ALA A 356 -3.40 -9.24 4.16
C ALA A 356 -3.06 -7.81 4.61
N ARG A 357 -1.95 -7.23 4.14
CA ARG A 357 -1.60 -5.83 4.48
C ARG A 357 -2.64 -4.84 3.96
N PHE A 358 -3.15 -5.02 2.74
CA PHE A 358 -4.16 -4.13 2.17
C PHE A 358 -5.51 -4.21 2.89
N ILE A 359 -5.95 -5.42 3.27
CA ILE A 359 -7.16 -5.63 4.08
C ILE A 359 -7.04 -4.93 5.44
N ASN A 360 -5.88 -5.07 6.10
CA ASN A 360 -5.59 -4.39 7.35
C ASN A 360 -5.68 -2.86 7.19
N LEU A 361 -5.04 -2.32 6.14
CA LEU A 361 -5.06 -0.88 5.84
C LEU A 361 -6.50 -0.35 5.65
N CYS A 362 -7.30 -1.04 4.82
CA CYS A 362 -8.69 -0.63 4.59
C CYS A 362 -9.51 -0.66 5.88
N ASN A 363 -9.34 -1.73 6.67
CA ASN A 363 -10.04 -1.89 7.94
C ASN A 363 -9.66 -0.80 8.96
N SER A 364 -8.38 -0.42 9.03
CA SER A 364 -7.89 0.62 9.94
C SER A 364 -8.45 2.02 9.64
N PHE A 365 -8.85 2.28 8.40
CA PHE A 365 -9.30 3.60 7.94
C PHE A 365 -10.75 3.62 7.44
N ASN A 366 -11.57 2.68 7.92
CA ASN A 366 -13.01 2.63 7.64
C ASN A 366 -13.36 2.55 6.13
N ILE A 367 -12.50 1.91 5.34
CA ILE A 367 -12.72 1.70 3.91
C ILE A 367 -13.37 0.32 3.72
N PRO A 368 -14.61 0.24 3.18
CA PRO A 368 -15.26 -1.02 2.82
C PRO A 368 -14.39 -1.88 1.91
N LEU A 369 -14.52 -3.20 2.04
CA LEU A 369 -13.80 -4.17 1.23
C LEU A 369 -14.73 -4.87 0.24
N ILE A 370 -14.30 -5.00 -1.01
CA ILE A 370 -14.96 -5.77 -2.06
C ILE A 370 -14.02 -6.89 -2.53
N PHE A 371 -14.49 -8.13 -2.44
CA PHE A 371 -13.76 -9.31 -2.85
C PHE A 371 -14.30 -9.86 -4.17
N PHE A 372 -13.45 -10.01 -5.18
CA PHE A 372 -13.79 -10.72 -6.43
C PHE A 372 -13.05 -12.06 -6.49
N GLN A 373 -13.80 -13.15 -6.36
CA GLN A 373 -13.22 -14.50 -6.27
C GLN A 373 -13.13 -15.21 -7.63
N ASP A 374 -11.89 -15.52 -8.03
CA ASP A 374 -11.57 -16.56 -9.03
C ASP A 374 -10.25 -17.22 -8.64
N VAL A 375 -10.31 -17.99 -7.54
CA VAL A 375 -9.18 -18.60 -6.85
C VAL A 375 -9.27 -20.13 -6.85
N PRO A 376 -8.30 -20.83 -7.45
CA PRO A 376 -8.25 -22.29 -7.40
C PRO A 376 -7.69 -22.83 -6.07
N GLY A 377 -7.23 -21.95 -5.18
CA GLY A 377 -6.67 -22.26 -3.86
C GLY A 377 -5.31 -21.61 -3.64
N PHE A 378 -4.49 -22.23 -2.79
CA PHE A 378 -3.09 -21.90 -2.59
C PHE A 378 -2.19 -22.82 -3.42
N ILE A 379 -1.04 -22.30 -3.84
CA ILE A 379 -0.02 -23.10 -4.49
C ILE A 379 0.54 -24.13 -3.50
N ILE A 380 0.82 -25.32 -4.01
CA ILE A 380 1.38 -26.43 -3.24
C ILE A 380 2.80 -26.74 -3.73
N GLY A 381 3.66 -27.25 -2.84
CA GLY A 381 4.99 -27.75 -3.19
C GLY A 381 6.07 -27.38 -2.20
N SER A 382 7.16 -28.15 -2.19
CA SER A 382 8.22 -28.03 -1.17
C SER A 382 8.84 -26.63 -1.08
N LYS A 383 8.94 -25.89 -2.19
CA LYS A 383 9.51 -24.54 -2.19
C LYS A 383 8.69 -23.56 -1.35
N VAL A 384 7.37 -23.53 -1.53
CA VAL A 384 6.49 -22.61 -0.80
C VAL A 384 6.27 -23.06 0.65
N GLU A 385 6.32 -24.37 0.90
CA GLU A 385 6.31 -24.90 2.27
C GLU A 385 7.55 -24.46 3.06
N LYS A 386 8.75 -24.57 2.47
CA LYS A 386 10.00 -24.08 3.09
C LYS A 386 10.01 -22.56 3.27
N ALA A 387 9.36 -21.82 2.38
CA ALA A 387 9.16 -20.38 2.54
C ALA A 387 8.09 -20.03 3.60
N GLY A 388 7.33 -21.03 4.08
CA GLY A 388 6.33 -20.87 5.13
C GLY A 388 4.95 -20.44 4.62
N ILE A 389 4.47 -20.99 3.50
CA ILE A 389 3.16 -20.62 2.93
C ILE A 389 2.01 -20.66 3.94
N ILE A 390 2.04 -21.58 4.90
CA ILE A 390 1.04 -21.69 5.97
C ILE A 390 0.95 -20.40 6.80
N ARG A 391 2.09 -19.87 7.30
CA ARG A 391 2.11 -18.65 8.13
C ARG A 391 1.79 -17.40 7.31
N HIS A 392 2.15 -17.37 6.02
CA HIS A 392 1.77 -16.30 5.10
C HIS A 392 0.27 -16.31 4.79
N GLY A 393 -0.30 -17.45 4.38
CA GLY A 393 -1.73 -17.61 4.14
C GLY A 393 -2.58 -17.34 5.39
N ALA A 394 -2.07 -17.69 6.57
CA ALA A 394 -2.71 -17.40 7.84
C ALA A 394 -2.85 -15.89 8.13
N LYS A 395 -1.99 -15.03 7.55
CA LYS A 395 -2.17 -13.57 7.66
C LYS A 395 -3.47 -13.14 6.99
N MET A 396 -3.81 -13.66 5.81
CA MET A 396 -5.10 -13.32 5.18
C MET A 396 -6.27 -13.83 6.02
N LEU A 397 -6.23 -15.07 6.50
CA LEU A 397 -7.26 -15.62 7.39
C LEU A 397 -7.48 -14.70 8.61
N PHE A 398 -6.39 -14.24 9.22
CA PHE A 398 -6.41 -13.36 10.37
C PHE A 398 -7.02 -11.98 10.05
N GLU A 399 -6.59 -11.33 8.97
CA GLU A 399 -7.03 -9.98 8.63
C GLU A 399 -8.49 -9.95 8.16
N VAL A 400 -8.91 -10.92 7.34
CA VAL A 400 -10.30 -11.03 6.86
C VAL A 400 -11.26 -11.30 8.02
N ALA A 401 -10.89 -12.19 8.95
CA ALA A 401 -11.70 -12.47 10.13
C ALA A 401 -11.74 -11.29 11.10
N SER A 402 -10.62 -10.57 11.25
CA SER A 402 -10.52 -9.43 12.17
C SER A 402 -11.21 -8.18 11.63
N ALA A 403 -11.34 -8.04 10.31
CA ALA A 403 -11.94 -6.87 9.70
C ALA A 403 -13.42 -6.69 10.06
N THR A 404 -13.77 -5.48 10.48
CA THR A 404 -15.10 -5.05 10.94
C THR A 404 -15.76 -4.03 10.02
N VAL A 405 -15.02 -3.47 9.06
CA VAL A 405 -15.59 -2.70 7.95
C VAL A 405 -16.63 -3.52 7.15
N PRO A 406 -17.47 -2.87 6.33
CA PRO A 406 -18.29 -3.58 5.37
C PRO A 406 -17.45 -4.47 4.45
N LYS A 407 -17.90 -5.71 4.23
CA LYS A 407 -17.24 -6.72 3.38
C LYS A 407 -18.28 -7.25 2.40
N LEU A 408 -18.05 -7.01 1.11
CA LEU A 408 -18.91 -7.49 0.03
C LEU A 408 -18.13 -8.49 -0.81
N THR A 409 -18.74 -9.62 -1.15
CA THR A 409 -18.09 -10.70 -1.91
C THR A 409 -18.87 -10.99 -3.18
N VAL A 410 -18.17 -11.01 -4.31
CA VAL A 410 -18.66 -11.45 -5.61
C VAL A 410 -17.85 -12.67 -6.04
N ILE A 411 -18.51 -13.83 -6.10
CA ILE A 411 -17.88 -15.06 -6.58
C ILE A 411 -18.06 -15.12 -8.10
N VAL A 412 -16.99 -14.83 -8.83
CA VAL A 412 -17.01 -14.71 -10.29
C VAL A 412 -16.92 -16.09 -10.94
N ARG A 413 -15.98 -16.92 -10.48
CA ARG A 413 -15.76 -18.26 -11.05
C ARG A 413 -15.27 -19.23 -9.97
N LYS A 414 -13.96 -19.49 -9.84
CA LYS A 414 -13.48 -20.50 -8.87
C LYS A 414 -13.43 -19.93 -7.44
N ALA A 415 -13.89 -20.72 -6.48
CA ALA A 415 -13.75 -20.42 -5.06
C ALA A 415 -13.45 -21.72 -4.31
N TYR A 416 -12.19 -22.15 -4.35
CA TYR A 416 -11.81 -23.47 -3.86
C TYR A 416 -11.03 -23.46 -2.55
N GLY A 417 -11.35 -24.41 -1.69
CA GLY A 417 -10.60 -24.76 -0.48
C GLY A 417 -10.29 -23.54 0.39
N ALA A 418 -9.04 -23.41 0.83
CA ALA A 418 -8.61 -22.27 1.64
C ALA A 418 -8.68 -20.92 0.88
N GLY A 419 -8.69 -20.93 -0.45
CA GLY A 419 -8.88 -19.72 -1.27
C GLY A 419 -10.24 -19.06 -1.01
N TYR A 420 -11.31 -19.86 -0.95
CA TYR A 420 -12.66 -19.37 -0.59
C TYR A 420 -12.69 -18.70 0.79
N TYR A 421 -11.96 -19.24 1.76
CA TYR A 421 -11.90 -18.69 3.12
C TYR A 421 -11.21 -17.33 3.15
N VAL A 422 -10.00 -17.24 2.61
CA VAL A 422 -9.19 -16.00 2.65
C VAL A 422 -9.71 -14.90 1.74
N MET A 423 -10.61 -15.21 0.81
CA MET A 423 -11.28 -14.22 -0.05
C MET A 423 -12.66 -13.81 0.49
N CYS A 424 -12.89 -13.94 1.81
CA CYS A 424 -14.14 -13.57 2.49
C CYS A 424 -15.34 -14.44 2.10
N GLY A 425 -15.18 -15.76 2.22
CA GLY A 425 -16.30 -16.71 2.18
C GLY A 425 -17.26 -16.55 3.37
N ARG A 426 -18.39 -17.27 3.36
CA ARG A 426 -19.52 -17.09 4.29
C ARG A 426 -19.16 -17.01 5.78
N ALA A 427 -18.21 -17.81 6.25
CA ALA A 427 -17.79 -17.85 7.66
C ALA A 427 -17.07 -16.56 8.12
N TYR A 428 -16.67 -15.70 7.19
CA TYR A 428 -15.93 -14.47 7.44
C TYR A 428 -16.83 -13.23 7.49
N GLU A 429 -18.13 -13.44 7.70
CA GLU A 429 -19.15 -12.40 7.91
C GLU A 429 -19.17 -11.35 6.77
N PRO A 430 -19.26 -11.76 5.48
CA PRO A 430 -19.60 -10.80 4.44
C PRO A 430 -21.00 -10.24 4.71
N ASP A 431 -21.17 -8.93 4.53
CA ASP A 431 -22.46 -8.25 4.60
C ASP A 431 -23.32 -8.53 3.36
N LEU A 432 -22.66 -8.88 2.26
CA LEU A 432 -23.27 -9.37 1.02
C LEU A 432 -22.33 -10.40 0.38
N ILE A 433 -22.85 -11.55 -0.02
CA ILE A 433 -22.14 -12.58 -0.76
C ILE A 433 -22.98 -13.06 -1.95
N VAL A 434 -22.67 -12.53 -3.14
CA VAL A 434 -23.34 -12.89 -4.40
C VAL A 434 -22.43 -13.73 -5.27
N ALA A 435 -23.02 -14.50 -6.18
CA ALA A 435 -22.30 -15.34 -7.11
C ALA A 435 -22.79 -15.14 -8.54
N TRP A 436 -21.88 -15.26 -9.51
CA TRP A 436 -22.26 -15.37 -10.92
C TRP A 436 -22.71 -16.81 -11.25
N PRO A 437 -23.42 -17.05 -12.36
CA PRO A 437 -23.79 -18.40 -12.79
C PRO A 437 -22.59 -19.31 -13.05
N THR A 438 -21.42 -18.72 -13.33
CA THR A 438 -20.14 -19.40 -13.53
C THR A 438 -19.42 -19.77 -12.24
N ALA A 439 -19.96 -19.43 -11.07
CA ALA A 439 -19.32 -19.68 -9.80
C ALA A 439 -19.23 -21.18 -9.47
N GLU A 440 -18.09 -21.57 -8.92
CA GLU A 440 -17.77 -22.94 -8.53
C GLU A 440 -17.19 -22.91 -7.12
N ILE A 441 -17.98 -23.28 -6.12
CA ILE A 441 -17.53 -23.39 -4.73
C ILE A 441 -17.29 -24.86 -4.40
N SER A 442 -16.08 -25.20 -3.97
CA SER A 442 -15.71 -26.58 -3.67
C SER A 442 -14.53 -26.67 -2.70
N VAL A 443 -14.34 -27.83 -2.07
CA VAL A 443 -13.16 -28.11 -1.23
C VAL A 443 -11.87 -28.10 -2.08
N MET A 444 -11.96 -28.54 -3.33
CA MET A 444 -10.88 -28.52 -4.31
C MET A 444 -11.43 -28.66 -5.73
N GLY A 445 -10.60 -28.38 -6.74
CA GLY A 445 -10.97 -28.59 -8.14
C GLY A 445 -11.23 -30.07 -8.48
N PRO A 446 -12.09 -30.37 -9.46
CA PRO A 446 -12.53 -31.73 -9.75
C PRO A 446 -11.38 -32.66 -10.19
N GLU A 447 -10.41 -32.16 -10.97
CA GLU A 447 -9.24 -32.93 -11.35
C GLU A 447 -8.37 -33.33 -10.14
N GLY A 448 -8.23 -32.43 -9.16
CA GLY A 448 -7.49 -32.69 -7.93
C GLY A 448 -8.21 -33.70 -7.05
N MET A 449 -9.53 -33.59 -6.96
CA MET A 449 -10.39 -34.50 -6.20
C MET A 449 -10.27 -35.94 -6.70
N VAL A 450 -10.43 -36.16 -8.01
CA VAL A 450 -10.29 -37.50 -8.61
C VAL A 450 -8.88 -38.06 -8.40
N SER A 451 -7.84 -37.24 -8.60
CA SER A 451 -6.45 -37.66 -8.38
C SER A 451 -6.16 -38.15 -6.95
N ILE A 452 -6.87 -37.63 -5.95
CA ILE A 452 -6.67 -38.03 -4.54
C ILE A 452 -7.59 -39.21 -4.19
N PHE A 453 -8.89 -39.07 -4.41
CA PHE A 453 -9.89 -40.03 -3.94
C PHE A 453 -9.99 -41.28 -4.79
N ALA A 454 -9.71 -41.19 -6.09
CA ALA A 454 -9.73 -42.32 -7.01
C ALA A 454 -8.34 -42.95 -7.22
N ARG A 455 -7.30 -42.54 -6.47
CA ARG A 455 -5.91 -42.96 -6.71
C ARG A 455 -5.75 -44.48 -6.85
N LYS A 456 -6.26 -45.25 -5.89
CA LYS A 456 -6.21 -46.73 -5.94
C LYS A 456 -6.94 -47.33 -7.14
N MET A 457 -8.01 -46.68 -7.61
CA MET A 457 -8.77 -47.14 -8.77
C MET A 457 -8.00 -46.82 -10.06
N LEU A 458 -7.42 -45.62 -10.15
CA LEU A 458 -6.59 -45.18 -11.27
C LEU A 458 -5.30 -46.02 -11.40
N ASP A 459 -4.65 -46.35 -10.30
CA ASP A 459 -3.43 -47.18 -10.29
C ASP A 459 -3.68 -48.59 -10.85
N ASN A 460 -4.93 -49.08 -10.79
CA ASN A 460 -5.35 -50.39 -11.27
C ASN A 460 -6.16 -50.33 -12.59
N ALA A 461 -6.36 -49.15 -13.16
CA ALA A 461 -7.14 -48.97 -14.37
C ALA A 461 -6.28 -49.26 -15.62
N PRO A 462 -6.80 -49.99 -16.63
CA PRO A 462 -6.08 -50.26 -17.87
C PRO A 462 -5.80 -48.98 -18.69
N ASP A 463 -6.71 -47.99 -18.62
CA ASP A 463 -6.47 -46.62 -19.11
C ASP A 463 -6.81 -45.61 -18.00
N ALA A 464 -5.82 -45.32 -17.16
CA ALA A 464 -5.99 -44.39 -16.05
C ALA A 464 -6.34 -42.96 -16.51
N ALA A 465 -5.90 -42.54 -17.70
CA ALA A 465 -6.17 -41.19 -18.20
C ALA A 465 -7.63 -41.04 -18.61
N GLU A 466 -8.17 -42.02 -19.35
CA GLU A 466 -9.58 -42.06 -19.74
C GLU A 466 -10.49 -42.18 -18.52
N VAL A 467 -10.20 -43.13 -17.61
CA VAL A 467 -10.99 -43.29 -16.37
C VAL A 467 -10.97 -42.02 -15.54
N LYS A 468 -9.82 -41.34 -15.41
CA LYS A 468 -9.74 -40.06 -14.72
C LYS A 468 -10.63 -39.01 -15.38
N ALA A 469 -10.60 -38.88 -16.71
CA ALA A 469 -11.42 -37.92 -17.43
C ALA A 469 -12.93 -38.19 -17.23
N GLN A 470 -13.35 -39.46 -17.32
CA GLN A 470 -14.74 -39.86 -17.07
C GLN A 470 -15.19 -39.53 -15.63
N MET A 471 -14.34 -39.80 -14.63
CA MET A 471 -14.66 -39.47 -13.23
C MET A 471 -14.71 -37.96 -12.96
N VAL A 472 -13.85 -37.17 -13.62
CA VAL A 472 -13.89 -35.71 -13.52
C VAL A 472 -15.22 -35.18 -14.06
N GLU A 473 -15.65 -35.67 -15.22
CA GLU A 473 -16.94 -35.28 -15.81
C GLU A 473 -18.14 -35.78 -14.98
N ALA A 474 -18.02 -36.93 -14.31
CA ALA A 474 -19.04 -37.41 -13.38
C ALA A 474 -19.16 -36.54 -12.11
N ILE A 475 -18.05 -35.95 -11.63
CA ILE A 475 -18.05 -35.09 -10.44
C ILE A 475 -18.47 -33.65 -10.76
N ARG A 476 -18.21 -33.16 -11.98
CA ARG A 476 -18.48 -31.76 -12.38
C ARG A 476 -19.91 -31.27 -12.02
N PRO A 477 -21.00 -32.04 -12.25
CA PRO A 477 -22.37 -31.63 -11.88
C PRO A 477 -22.62 -31.50 -10.36
N TYR A 478 -21.70 -31.96 -9.50
CA TYR A 478 -21.81 -31.77 -8.05
C TYR A 478 -21.22 -30.44 -7.58
N ILE A 479 -20.39 -29.79 -8.40
CA ILE A 479 -19.89 -28.43 -8.18
C ILE A 479 -20.82 -27.48 -8.90
N ASP A 480 -21.93 -27.15 -8.24
CA ASP A 480 -23.05 -26.41 -8.82
C ASP A 480 -23.49 -25.29 -7.87
N ILE A 481 -23.41 -24.04 -8.35
CA ILE A 481 -23.76 -22.86 -7.56
C ILE A 481 -25.23 -22.86 -7.13
N TYR A 482 -26.14 -23.44 -7.91
CA TYR A 482 -27.56 -23.48 -7.55
C TYR A 482 -27.84 -24.42 -6.38
N LYS A 483 -27.02 -25.46 -6.17
CA LYS A 483 -27.08 -26.29 -4.95
C LYS A 483 -26.59 -25.54 -3.72
N VAL A 484 -25.64 -24.63 -3.88
CA VAL A 484 -25.14 -23.76 -2.81
C VAL A 484 -26.17 -22.69 -2.46
N ALA A 485 -26.73 -22.02 -3.49
CA ALA A 485 -27.77 -21.00 -3.34
C ALA A 485 -29.07 -21.58 -2.76
N GLY A 486 -29.49 -22.78 -3.20
CA GLY A 486 -30.64 -23.50 -2.63
C GLY A 486 -30.48 -23.88 -1.15
N ARG A 487 -29.27 -23.75 -0.59
CA ARG A 487 -28.98 -23.91 0.85
C ARG A 487 -28.83 -22.58 1.59
N GLY A 488 -28.98 -21.44 0.91
CA GLY A 488 -28.79 -20.11 1.48
C GLY A 488 -27.34 -19.82 1.91
N LEU A 489 -26.37 -20.45 1.24
CA LEU A 489 -24.93 -20.27 1.56
C LEU A 489 -24.28 -19.11 0.78
N VAL A 490 -24.96 -18.65 -0.26
CA VAL A 490 -24.78 -17.36 -0.93
C VAL A 490 -26.12 -16.63 -0.87
N ASP A 491 -26.11 -15.30 -0.91
CA ASP A 491 -27.33 -14.49 -0.80
C ASP A 491 -28.14 -14.53 -2.10
N GLU A 492 -27.46 -14.51 -3.26
CA GLU A 492 -28.10 -14.62 -4.58
C GLU A 492 -27.11 -15.11 -5.67
N VAL A 493 -27.65 -15.77 -6.71
CA VAL A 493 -26.98 -15.98 -8.00
C VAL A 493 -27.47 -14.91 -8.97
N ILE A 494 -26.64 -13.91 -9.23
CA ILE A 494 -27.02 -12.69 -9.95
C ILE A 494 -26.66 -12.75 -11.43
N ASP A 495 -27.32 -11.94 -12.25
CA ASP A 495 -26.80 -11.64 -13.58
C ASP A 495 -25.47 -10.87 -13.42
N PRO A 496 -24.37 -11.24 -14.11
CA PRO A 496 -23.11 -10.49 -14.06
C PRO A 496 -23.28 -8.98 -14.22
N ARG A 497 -24.23 -8.54 -15.04
CA ARG A 497 -24.53 -7.15 -15.32
C ARG A 497 -25.11 -6.37 -14.13
N GLU A 498 -25.71 -7.06 -13.16
CA GLU A 498 -26.29 -6.48 -11.94
C GLU A 498 -25.26 -6.32 -10.81
N THR A 499 -24.01 -6.74 -11.03
CA THR A 499 -22.96 -6.75 -9.99
C THR A 499 -22.80 -5.40 -9.30
N ARG A 500 -22.78 -4.28 -10.05
CA ARG A 500 -22.65 -2.94 -9.46
C ARG A 500 -23.83 -2.60 -8.56
N ASP A 501 -25.05 -2.84 -9.01
CA ASP A 501 -26.28 -2.48 -8.29
C ASP A 501 -26.36 -3.22 -6.95
N TYR A 502 -26.03 -4.52 -6.94
CA TYR A 502 -25.93 -5.31 -5.72
C TYR A 502 -24.85 -4.77 -4.77
N LEU A 503 -23.67 -4.40 -5.30
CA LEU A 503 -22.60 -3.84 -4.47
C LEU A 503 -22.99 -2.48 -3.88
N LEU A 504 -23.65 -1.61 -4.65
CA LEU A 504 -24.18 -0.33 -4.15
C LEU A 504 -25.20 -0.55 -3.03
N ALA A 505 -26.15 -1.45 -3.23
CA ALA A 505 -27.15 -1.81 -2.21
C ALA A 505 -26.49 -2.40 -0.95
N GLY A 506 -25.46 -3.24 -1.11
CA GLY A 506 -24.68 -3.79 -0.01
C GLY A 506 -23.92 -2.74 0.79
N LEU A 507 -23.32 -1.75 0.11
CA LEU A 507 -22.67 -0.61 0.77
C LEU A 507 -23.68 0.25 1.53
N GLU A 508 -24.85 0.50 0.96
CA GLU A 508 -25.92 1.25 1.60
C GLU A 508 -26.41 0.53 2.88
N LEU A 509 -26.69 -0.77 2.77
CA LEU A 509 -27.10 -1.61 3.90
C LEU A 509 -26.07 -1.59 5.04
N ALA A 510 -24.79 -1.71 4.71
CA ALA A 510 -23.71 -1.82 5.69
C ALA A 510 -23.12 -0.46 6.12
N ARG A 511 -23.69 0.67 5.68
CA ARG A 511 -23.14 2.01 5.91
C ARG A 511 -22.94 2.34 7.39
N GLU A 512 -23.90 1.94 8.22
CA GLU A 512 -23.89 2.17 9.67
C GLU A 512 -23.44 0.94 10.48
N LYS A 513 -22.83 -0.05 9.82
CA LYS A 513 -22.37 -1.30 10.44
C LYS A 513 -21.46 -1.01 11.63
N ARG A 514 -21.74 -1.68 12.75
CA ARG A 514 -20.88 -1.73 13.94
C ARG A 514 -20.73 -3.18 14.37
N VAL A 515 -19.49 -3.64 14.47
CA VAL A 515 -19.16 -5.00 14.94
C VAL A 515 -18.18 -4.86 16.09
N GLU A 516 -18.57 -5.36 17.25
CA GLU A 516 -17.69 -5.42 18.41
C GLU A 516 -16.87 -6.72 18.38
N ARG A 517 -15.61 -6.63 18.80
CA ARG A 517 -14.71 -7.78 19.00
C ARG A 517 -14.29 -7.83 20.47
N PRO A 518 -13.94 -9.02 21.01
CA PRO A 518 -13.47 -9.14 22.39
C PRO A 518 -12.29 -8.21 22.68
N TYR A 519 -12.31 -7.56 23.85
CA TYR A 519 -11.23 -6.66 24.28
C TYR A 519 -9.89 -7.39 24.36
N ARG A 520 -8.85 -6.77 23.80
CA ARG A 520 -7.45 -7.19 23.86
C ARG A 520 -6.54 -6.01 23.55
N LYS A 521 -5.29 -6.04 24.01
CA LYS A 521 -4.29 -5.01 23.66
C LYS A 521 -4.01 -4.98 22.15
N SER A 522 -3.84 -6.16 21.57
CA SER A 522 -3.75 -6.38 20.14
C SER A 522 -4.04 -7.85 19.86
N GLY A 523 -4.37 -8.20 18.61
CA GLY A 523 -4.30 -9.60 18.20
C GLY A 523 -2.85 -10.06 18.00
N VAL A 524 -2.63 -11.37 17.97
CA VAL A 524 -1.32 -11.97 17.66
C VAL A 524 -1.35 -12.42 16.20
N ARG A 525 -0.93 -11.53 15.31
CA ARG A 525 -0.91 -11.79 13.87
C ARG A 525 0.18 -12.82 13.53
N PRO A 526 -0.07 -13.78 12.61
CA PRO A 526 0.97 -14.66 12.09
C PRO A 526 2.12 -13.90 11.44
N VAL A 527 3.36 -14.42 11.57
CA VAL A 527 4.60 -13.82 11.03
C VAL A 527 4.98 -14.36 9.68
#